data_AF-A0AAW9WJY2-F1
#
_entry.id   AF-A0AAW9WJY2-F1
#
_cell.length_a   1.000
_cell.length_b   1.000
_cell.length_c   1.000
_cell.angle_alpha   90.00
_cell.angle_beta   90.00
_cell.angle_gamma   90.00
#
_symmetry.space_group_name_H-M   'P 1'
#
loop_
_entity.id
_entity.type
_entity.pdbx_description
1 polymer ?
#
loop_
_entity_poly.entity_id
_entity_poly.type
_entity_poly.pdbx_seq_one_letter_code
_entity_poly.pdbx_strand_id
1 'polypeptide(L)'
;MLDKCIYHMENTGGKMDEYLFDDLSMELRSLFDMVKEPLVESFFLKGEPDHCLGTCLKRCPESLLDVIAEEYGLELGRGKERKRQLESLEHKIIEGLSAKIEAVPANELQLLIKLAVEECETEEAAEGLSLQKNGWVFYYVDEEEMNTTPVVPYEIVDKIKELAGEMGFASRMAYYEMVRSYISTFLRLYGVFETKWLFEVIRKHDIPAESAEEESTAKESMAEERTAEKSEDIPEKRDWLPDEAALSDEMLEKTVVRLKEESENFGLEAGYLFDPDLEDEEEYKERFDAVKDMPYYEPSIEDLLFYRENYIDEHLKEYRILKGYLSKRMDSSMEAEQLLRELSIEAVEELGGIFAVSEIMERYEGIFSSGEELKEFEQLFRDWEDHVRKWNNRGFTNAEMRARGEHGCQTKIEWDLTKIKFKANTPDPDAPCPCGSGKKYRQCCGRVKK
;
A
#
# COMPACT_ATOMS: atom_id res chain seq x y z
N MET A 1 21.99 -8.32 -2.32
CA MET A 1 20.56 -8.05 -2.05
C MET A 1 19.84 -7.55 -3.30
N LEU A 2 20.33 -6.49 -3.97
CA LEU A 2 19.82 -6.00 -5.26
C LEU A 2 19.59 -7.11 -6.29
N ASP A 3 20.54 -8.03 -6.50
CA ASP A 3 20.38 -9.12 -7.47
C ASP A 3 19.30 -10.15 -7.06
N LYS A 4 19.01 -10.33 -5.76
CA LYS A 4 17.91 -11.20 -5.29
C LYS A 4 16.55 -10.49 -5.35
N CYS A 5 16.50 -9.18 -5.07
CA CYS A 5 15.32 -8.35 -5.25
C CYS A 5 14.96 -8.22 -6.74
N ILE A 6 15.95 -8.05 -7.62
CA ILE A 6 15.79 -8.05 -9.09
C ILE A 6 15.35 -9.44 -9.56
N TYR A 7 16.01 -10.52 -9.12
CA TYR A 7 15.60 -11.90 -9.47
C TYR A 7 14.19 -12.26 -8.98
N HIS A 8 13.75 -11.76 -7.81
CA HIS A 8 12.38 -11.94 -7.35
C HIS A 8 11.41 -11.06 -8.14
N MET A 9 11.71 -9.78 -8.40
CA MET A 9 10.88 -8.93 -9.27
C MET A 9 10.70 -9.52 -10.68
N GLU A 10 11.73 -10.18 -11.22
CA GLU A 10 11.71 -10.87 -12.51
C GLU A 10 10.94 -12.22 -12.47
N ASN A 11 10.77 -12.84 -11.29
CA ASN A 11 10.16 -14.17 -11.14
C ASN A 11 8.86 -14.22 -10.30
N THR A 12 8.43 -13.12 -9.68
CA THR A 12 7.14 -12.99 -8.98
C THR A 12 6.03 -12.40 -9.85
N GLY A 13 6.29 -12.15 -11.14
CA GLY A 13 5.28 -11.79 -12.16
C GLY A 13 4.30 -12.92 -12.50
N GLY A 14 3.92 -13.73 -11.52
CA GLY A 14 3.10 -14.91 -11.73
C GLY A 14 2.59 -15.49 -10.43
N LYS A 15 1.59 -14.80 -9.86
CA LYS A 15 0.45 -15.30 -9.07
C LYS A 15 0.06 -14.29 -8.00
N MET A 16 -0.75 -13.31 -8.42
CA MET A 16 -1.66 -12.64 -7.50
C MET A 16 -2.94 -12.24 -8.24
N ASP A 17 -3.44 -13.17 -9.05
CA ASP A 17 -4.81 -13.12 -9.57
C ASP A 17 -5.71 -14.01 -8.72
N GLU A 18 -6.87 -13.46 -8.38
CA GLU A 18 -8.17 -14.11 -8.05
C GLU A 18 -8.87 -13.68 -6.75
N TYR A 19 -8.37 -12.74 -5.96
CA TYR A 19 -9.13 -12.31 -4.75
C TYR A 19 -9.28 -10.80 -4.51
N LEU A 20 -8.78 -9.95 -5.41
CA LEU A 20 -9.02 -8.49 -5.37
C LEU A 20 -9.95 -7.97 -6.49
N PHE A 21 -10.24 -8.79 -7.51
CA PHE A 21 -10.79 -8.33 -8.80
C PHE A 21 -12.20 -8.83 -9.15
N ASP A 22 -12.90 -9.47 -8.21
CA ASP A 22 -14.28 -9.93 -8.46
C ASP A 22 -15.34 -8.81 -8.40
N ASP A 23 -14.95 -7.56 -8.07
CA ASP A 23 -15.85 -6.39 -7.97
C ASP A 23 -15.58 -5.24 -8.96
N LEU A 24 -14.56 -5.32 -9.84
CA LEU A 24 -14.37 -4.32 -10.90
C LEU A 24 -14.75 -4.84 -12.30
N SER A 25 -14.81 -6.16 -12.50
CA SER A 25 -15.11 -6.77 -13.79
C SER A 25 -16.60 -6.68 -14.23
N MET A 26 -17.47 -6.09 -13.40
CA MET A 26 -18.84 -5.73 -13.78
C MET A 26 -19.08 -4.22 -13.94
N GLU A 27 -18.06 -3.38 -13.71
CA GLU A 27 -18.19 -1.91 -13.69
C GLU A 27 -17.33 -1.15 -14.72
N LEU A 28 -16.68 -1.80 -15.69
CA LEU A 28 -15.94 -1.05 -16.74
C LEU A 28 -16.67 -0.79 -18.06
N ARG A 29 -17.92 -1.24 -18.18
CA ARG A 29 -18.89 -0.44 -18.94
C ARG A 29 -19.32 0.84 -18.20
N SER A 30 -18.96 0.94 -16.92
CA SER A 30 -19.37 2.01 -15.99
C SER A 30 -18.27 3.05 -15.72
N LEU A 31 -17.07 2.99 -16.31
CA LEU A 31 -16.11 4.11 -16.20
C LEU A 31 -16.72 5.43 -16.71
N PHE A 32 -17.69 5.34 -17.65
CA PHE A 32 -18.55 6.43 -18.11
C PHE A 32 -19.77 6.72 -17.19
N ASP A 33 -20.31 5.72 -16.49
CA ASP A 33 -21.45 5.87 -15.55
C ASP A 33 -21.03 6.37 -14.15
N MET A 34 -19.79 6.08 -13.75
CA MET A 34 -19.18 6.42 -12.46
C MET A 34 -18.60 7.85 -12.46
N VAL A 35 -18.20 8.33 -13.63
CA VAL A 35 -17.65 9.67 -13.87
C VAL A 35 -18.80 10.56 -14.35
N LYS A 36 -19.41 11.34 -13.44
CA LYS A 36 -20.45 12.33 -13.81
C LYS A 36 -19.95 13.22 -14.96
N GLU A 37 -20.81 13.66 -15.88
CA GLU A 37 -20.48 14.59 -16.99
C GLU A 37 -19.44 15.69 -16.64
N PRO A 38 -19.49 16.35 -15.45
CA PRO A 38 -18.48 17.36 -15.08
C PRO A 38 -17.05 16.83 -14.96
N LEU A 39 -16.85 15.58 -14.55
CA LEU A 39 -15.53 14.97 -14.44
C LEU A 39 -14.96 14.58 -15.81
N VAL A 40 -15.82 14.13 -16.74
CA VAL A 40 -15.42 13.88 -18.13
C VAL A 40 -14.92 15.17 -18.78
N GLU A 41 -15.67 16.26 -18.61
CA GLU A 41 -15.27 17.58 -19.11
C GLU A 41 -14.01 18.14 -18.45
N SER A 42 -13.68 17.67 -17.24
CA SER A 42 -12.55 18.20 -16.47
C SER A 42 -11.23 17.45 -16.68
N PHE A 43 -11.28 16.17 -17.07
CA PHE A 43 -10.11 15.29 -17.06
C PHE A 43 -9.86 14.53 -18.37
N PHE A 44 -10.75 14.61 -19.36
CA PHE A 44 -10.63 13.85 -20.61
C PHE A 44 -10.54 14.76 -21.84
N LEU A 45 -9.68 14.38 -22.78
CA LEU A 45 -9.48 15.07 -24.05
C LEU A 45 -10.54 14.60 -25.06
N LYS A 46 -11.06 15.53 -25.87
CA LYS A 46 -12.07 15.20 -26.90
C LYS A 46 -11.44 15.04 -28.29
N GLY A 47 -11.99 14.11 -29.06
CA GLY A 47 -11.65 13.87 -30.46
C GLY A 47 -10.57 12.81 -30.67
N GLU A 48 -10.02 12.73 -31.88
CA GLU A 48 -9.04 11.68 -32.23
C GLU A 48 -7.76 11.76 -31.37
N PRO A 49 -7.28 10.62 -30.84
CA PRO A 49 -6.02 10.51 -30.12
C PRO A 49 -4.84 11.13 -30.89
N ASP A 50 -4.05 11.95 -30.21
CA ASP A 50 -2.84 12.58 -30.78
C ASP A 50 -1.67 12.34 -29.83
N HIS A 51 -0.57 11.79 -30.34
CA HIS A 51 0.57 11.38 -29.52
C HIS A 51 1.65 12.47 -29.39
N CYS A 52 1.41 13.70 -29.86
CA CYS A 52 2.32 14.82 -29.63
C CYS A 52 1.95 15.53 -28.32
N LEU A 53 2.92 15.67 -27.41
CA LEU A 53 2.72 16.33 -26.10
C LEU A 53 2.18 17.75 -26.28
N GLY A 54 2.78 18.51 -27.19
CA GLY A 54 2.35 19.87 -27.49
C GLY A 54 0.93 19.96 -28.09
N THR A 55 0.38 18.88 -28.67
CA THR A 55 -1.02 18.83 -29.10
C THR A 55 -1.94 18.41 -27.96
N CYS A 56 -1.54 17.42 -27.17
CA CYS A 56 -2.25 16.99 -25.95
C CYS A 56 -2.51 18.18 -25.04
N LEU A 57 -1.47 18.94 -24.69
CA LEU A 57 -1.58 20.12 -23.82
C LEU A 57 -2.48 21.23 -24.38
N LYS A 58 -2.57 21.37 -25.71
CA LYS A 58 -3.47 22.35 -26.36
C LYS A 58 -4.93 21.92 -26.33
N ARG A 59 -5.20 20.61 -26.37
CA ARG A 59 -6.55 20.02 -26.35
C ARG A 59 -7.01 19.69 -24.92
N CYS A 60 -6.10 19.71 -23.96
CA CYS A 60 -6.34 19.44 -22.56
C CYS A 60 -7.41 20.39 -21.98
N PRO A 61 -8.39 19.87 -21.22
CA PRO A 61 -9.31 20.70 -20.45
C PRO A 61 -8.58 21.71 -19.55
N GLU A 62 -9.16 22.89 -19.33
CA GLU A 62 -8.50 23.93 -18.52
C GLU A 62 -8.21 23.45 -17.09
N SER A 63 -9.10 22.68 -16.48
CA SER A 63 -8.90 22.08 -15.16
C SER A 63 -7.70 21.14 -15.09
N LEU A 64 -7.58 20.20 -16.03
CA LEU A 64 -6.43 19.28 -16.05
C LEU A 64 -5.14 20.04 -16.39
N LEU A 65 -5.21 21.00 -17.31
CA LEU A 65 -4.07 21.80 -17.69
C LEU A 65 -3.54 22.67 -16.52
N ASP A 66 -4.45 23.20 -15.69
CA ASP A 66 -4.09 23.95 -14.49
C ASP A 66 -3.44 23.04 -13.44
N VAL A 67 -3.97 21.82 -13.22
CA VAL A 67 -3.34 20.79 -12.35
C VAL A 67 -1.93 20.46 -12.83
N ILE A 68 -1.75 20.21 -14.13
CA ILE A 68 -0.42 19.94 -14.70
C ILE A 68 0.48 21.17 -14.53
N ALA A 69 0.00 22.38 -14.77
CA ALA A 69 0.82 23.57 -14.63
C ALA A 69 1.26 23.82 -13.17
N GLU A 70 0.37 23.59 -12.21
CA GLU A 70 0.64 23.68 -10.78
C GLU A 70 1.73 22.70 -10.33
N GLU A 71 1.69 21.46 -10.83
CA GLU A 71 2.73 20.43 -10.59
C GLU A 71 4.14 20.92 -10.97
N TYR A 72 4.24 21.81 -11.97
CA TYR A 72 5.51 22.41 -12.43
C TYR A 72 5.71 23.87 -11.99
N GLY A 73 4.92 24.34 -11.01
CA GLY A 73 4.98 25.68 -10.43
C GLY A 73 4.71 26.80 -11.44
N LEU A 74 3.75 26.60 -12.34
CA LEU A 74 3.33 27.56 -13.35
C LEU A 74 1.86 27.97 -13.18
N GLU A 75 1.59 29.26 -13.33
CA GLU A 75 0.22 29.79 -13.45
C GLU A 75 -0.05 30.21 -14.91
N LEU A 76 -1.06 29.62 -15.53
CA LEU A 76 -1.35 29.87 -16.95
C LEU A 76 -2.17 31.16 -17.14
N GLY A 77 -1.63 32.04 -17.99
CA GLY A 77 -2.24 33.29 -18.40
C GLY A 77 -3.14 33.14 -19.64
N ARG A 78 -3.56 34.28 -20.21
CA ARG A 78 -4.46 34.31 -21.39
C ARG A 78 -3.74 34.79 -22.67
N GLY A 79 -4.20 34.34 -23.83
CA GLY A 79 -3.78 34.86 -25.14
C GLY A 79 -2.37 34.43 -25.57
N LYS A 80 -1.54 35.37 -26.08
CA LYS A 80 -0.19 35.06 -26.57
C LYS A 80 0.75 34.55 -25.46
N GLU A 81 0.50 34.96 -24.23
CA GLU A 81 1.21 34.48 -23.05
C GLU A 81 0.99 32.97 -22.86
N ARG A 82 -0.27 32.53 -22.98
CA ARG A 82 -0.64 31.11 -22.87
C ARG A 82 0.13 30.21 -23.84
N LYS A 83 0.31 30.63 -25.10
CA LYS A 83 1.06 29.83 -26.07
C LYS A 83 2.53 29.63 -25.65
N ARG A 84 3.18 30.69 -25.18
CA ARG A 84 4.58 30.62 -24.70
C ARG A 84 4.68 29.80 -23.41
N GLN A 85 3.70 29.93 -22.53
CA GLN A 85 3.64 29.15 -21.29
C GLN A 85 3.40 27.67 -21.57
N LEU A 86 2.62 27.30 -22.58
CA LEU A 86 2.46 25.91 -23.02
C LEU A 86 3.76 25.32 -23.57
N GLU A 87 4.50 26.07 -24.41
CA GLU A 87 5.82 25.64 -24.90
C GLU A 87 6.83 25.50 -23.74
N SER A 88 6.77 26.39 -22.75
CA SER A 88 7.57 26.28 -21.53
C SER A 88 7.15 25.07 -20.67
N LEU A 89 5.86 24.78 -20.58
CA LEU A 89 5.32 23.66 -19.80
C LEU A 89 5.74 22.32 -20.43
N GLU A 90 5.68 22.21 -21.75
CA GLU A 90 6.16 21.05 -22.50
C GLU A 90 7.62 20.72 -22.16
N HIS A 91 8.51 21.72 -22.16
CA HIS A 91 9.90 21.54 -21.76
C HIS A 91 10.05 21.11 -20.30
N LYS A 92 9.29 21.74 -19.39
CA LYS A 92 9.31 21.41 -17.96
C LYS A 92 8.83 19.98 -17.68
N ILE A 93 7.83 19.49 -18.42
CA ILE A 93 7.35 18.11 -18.28
C ILE A 93 8.46 17.12 -18.64
N ILE A 94 9.16 17.35 -19.76
CA ILE A 94 10.24 16.47 -20.23
C ILE A 94 11.45 16.51 -19.27
N GLU A 95 11.84 17.69 -18.80
CA GLU A 95 12.90 17.82 -17.79
C GLU A 95 12.49 17.20 -16.45
N GLY A 96 11.27 17.45 -16.02
CA GLY A 96 10.71 16.92 -14.77
C GLY A 96 10.61 15.40 -14.76
N LEU A 97 10.28 14.78 -15.89
CA LEU A 97 10.34 13.31 -16.04
C LEU A 97 11.72 12.77 -15.64
N SER A 98 12.79 13.43 -16.10
CA SER A 98 14.16 13.02 -15.76
C SER A 98 14.46 13.14 -14.27
N ALA A 99 13.88 14.16 -13.61
CA ALA A 99 14.06 14.38 -12.19
C ALA A 99 13.24 13.40 -11.33
N LYS A 100 12.09 12.93 -11.81
CA LYS A 100 11.15 12.16 -11.00
C LYS A 100 11.20 10.66 -11.23
N ILE A 101 11.42 10.21 -12.47
CA ILE A 101 11.14 8.83 -12.90
C ILE A 101 11.88 7.76 -12.08
N GLU A 102 13.08 8.07 -11.58
CA GLU A 102 13.84 7.10 -10.78
C GLU A 102 13.22 6.82 -9.41
N ALA A 103 12.50 7.80 -8.87
CA ALA A 103 11.80 7.72 -7.60
C ALA A 103 10.32 7.37 -7.80
N VAL A 104 9.84 7.14 -9.02
CA VAL A 104 8.47 6.65 -9.26
C VAL A 104 8.38 5.18 -8.83
N PRO A 105 7.26 4.74 -8.22
CA PRO A 105 7.01 3.33 -7.93
C PRO A 105 7.15 2.42 -9.16
N ALA A 106 7.70 1.22 -8.98
CA ALA A 106 7.95 0.31 -10.10
C ALA A 106 6.66 -0.06 -10.88
N ASN A 107 5.53 -0.23 -10.19
CA ASN A 107 4.22 -0.51 -10.80
C ASN A 107 3.71 0.67 -11.65
N GLU A 108 3.88 1.91 -11.19
CA GLU A 108 3.50 3.10 -11.98
C GLU A 108 4.35 3.25 -13.25
N LEU A 109 5.66 2.98 -13.16
CA LEU A 109 6.52 2.97 -14.35
C LEU A 109 6.12 1.84 -15.31
N GLN A 110 5.85 0.64 -14.80
CA GLN A 110 5.38 -0.49 -15.61
C GLN A 110 4.07 -0.16 -16.32
N LEU A 111 3.12 0.46 -15.60
CA LEU A 111 1.87 0.93 -16.17
C LEU A 111 2.11 1.96 -17.27
N LEU A 112 2.97 2.96 -17.04
CA LEU A 112 3.32 3.97 -18.05
C LEU A 112 3.92 3.34 -19.32
N ILE A 113 4.76 2.30 -19.17
CA ILE A 113 5.34 1.55 -20.30
C ILE A 113 4.26 0.75 -21.03
N LYS A 114 3.39 0.04 -20.30
CA LYS A 114 2.26 -0.71 -20.88
C LYS A 114 1.37 0.22 -21.71
N LEU A 115 0.96 1.36 -21.15
CA LEU A 115 0.15 2.37 -21.84
C LEU A 115 0.83 2.96 -23.09
N ALA A 116 2.16 2.90 -23.17
CA ALA A 116 2.93 3.40 -24.31
C ALA A 116 3.15 2.38 -25.43
N VAL A 117 3.13 1.07 -25.13
CA VAL A 117 3.62 0.01 -26.03
C VAL A 117 2.56 -1.05 -26.34
N GLU A 118 1.60 -1.29 -25.45
CA GLU A 118 0.67 -2.42 -25.50
C GLU A 118 -0.80 -1.94 -25.45
N GLU A 119 -1.72 -2.81 -25.88
CA GLU A 119 -3.14 -2.64 -25.53
C GLU A 119 -3.31 -3.03 -24.06
N CYS A 120 -3.47 -2.02 -23.21
CA CYS A 120 -3.69 -2.18 -21.78
C CYS A 120 -5.17 -2.53 -21.52
N GLU A 121 -5.43 -3.45 -20.59
CA GLU A 121 -6.79 -3.74 -20.16
C GLU A 121 -7.42 -2.48 -19.55
N THR A 122 -8.74 -2.31 -19.69
CA THR A 122 -9.41 -1.06 -19.29
C THR A 122 -9.27 -0.77 -17.79
N GLU A 123 -9.19 -1.82 -16.96
CA GLU A 123 -8.99 -1.73 -15.51
C GLU A 123 -7.62 -1.17 -15.16
N GLU A 124 -6.56 -1.80 -15.68
CA GLU A 124 -5.19 -1.33 -15.51
C GLU A 124 -5.02 0.10 -16.06
N ALA A 125 -5.66 0.39 -17.21
CA ALA A 125 -5.62 1.72 -17.79
C ALA A 125 -6.27 2.78 -16.88
N ALA A 126 -7.23 2.45 -16.02
CA ALA A 126 -7.83 3.41 -15.11
C ALA A 126 -6.83 3.91 -14.04
N GLU A 127 -5.92 3.05 -13.59
CA GLU A 127 -4.91 3.39 -12.58
C GLU A 127 -3.98 4.53 -13.06
N GLY A 128 -3.78 4.62 -14.38
CA GLY A 128 -2.91 5.63 -15.01
C GLY A 128 -3.51 7.04 -15.01
N LEU A 129 -4.78 7.22 -14.62
CA LEU A 129 -5.39 8.55 -14.47
C LEU A 129 -4.61 9.44 -13.49
N SER A 130 -4.04 8.84 -12.46
CA SER A 130 -3.19 9.51 -11.47
C SER A 130 -1.92 10.11 -12.09
N LEU A 131 -1.41 9.52 -13.18
CA LEU A 131 -0.22 9.97 -13.89
C LEU A 131 -0.50 11.19 -14.80
N GLN A 132 -1.77 11.53 -15.05
CA GLN A 132 -2.12 12.71 -15.86
C GLN A 132 -1.64 14.02 -15.23
N LYS A 133 -1.59 14.11 -13.88
CA LYS A 133 -1.09 15.31 -13.18
C LYS A 133 0.35 15.66 -13.55
N ASN A 134 1.15 14.65 -13.90
CA ASN A 134 2.53 14.82 -14.33
C ASN A 134 2.64 15.22 -15.81
N GLY A 135 1.54 15.17 -16.58
CA GLY A 135 1.55 15.39 -18.03
C GLY A 135 2.21 14.26 -18.82
N TRP A 136 2.32 13.05 -18.25
CA TRP A 136 2.97 11.90 -18.87
C TRP A 136 2.00 11.05 -19.71
N VAL A 137 0.72 11.09 -19.39
CA VAL A 137 -0.35 10.37 -20.08
C VAL A 137 -1.58 11.28 -20.20
N PHE A 138 -2.37 11.08 -21.25
CA PHE A 138 -3.60 11.81 -21.51
C PHE A 138 -4.69 10.83 -21.94
N TYR A 139 -5.90 10.98 -21.40
CA TYR A 139 -7.02 10.10 -21.73
C TYR A 139 -7.96 10.80 -22.71
N TYR A 140 -8.12 10.22 -23.89
CA TYR A 140 -9.06 10.68 -24.91
C TYR A 140 -10.39 9.96 -24.74
N VAL A 141 -11.50 10.70 -24.85
CA VAL A 141 -12.84 10.12 -24.81
C VAL A 141 -13.46 10.10 -26.20
N ASP A 142 -13.96 8.94 -26.60
CA ASP A 142 -14.87 8.76 -27.72
C ASP A 142 -16.30 8.76 -27.19
N GLU A 143 -17.03 9.85 -27.41
CA GLU A 143 -18.42 10.01 -26.97
C GLU A 143 -19.40 9.13 -27.78
N GLU A 144 -19.02 8.68 -28.98
CA GLU A 144 -19.87 7.83 -29.82
C GLU A 144 -19.73 6.35 -29.43
N GLU A 145 -18.50 5.89 -29.19
CA GLU A 145 -18.20 4.52 -28.80
C GLU A 145 -18.18 4.29 -27.28
N MET A 146 -18.33 5.36 -26.48
CA MET A 146 -18.28 5.33 -25.01
C MET A 146 -17.01 4.67 -24.49
N ASN A 147 -15.88 5.00 -25.10
CA ASN A 147 -14.58 4.41 -24.80
C ASN A 147 -13.53 5.48 -24.47
N THR A 148 -12.52 5.10 -23.69
CA THR A 148 -11.39 5.96 -23.34
C THR A 148 -10.09 5.37 -23.89
N THR A 149 -9.32 6.19 -24.60
CA THR A 149 -8.01 5.80 -25.14
C THR A 149 -6.91 6.52 -24.37
N PRO A 150 -6.08 5.80 -23.59
CA PRO A 150 -4.89 6.38 -22.99
C PRO A 150 -3.83 6.67 -24.06
N VAL A 151 -3.15 7.80 -23.93
CA VAL A 151 -2.09 8.23 -24.82
C VAL A 151 -0.89 8.69 -24.02
N VAL A 152 0.22 7.98 -24.18
CA VAL A 152 1.54 8.43 -23.73
C VAL A 152 2.21 9.18 -24.90
N PRO A 153 2.55 10.46 -24.76
CA PRO A 153 3.15 11.22 -25.86
C PRO A 153 4.53 10.72 -26.27
N TYR A 154 4.87 10.84 -27.56
CA TYR A 154 6.15 10.36 -28.09
C TYR A 154 7.35 11.01 -27.40
N GLU A 155 7.25 12.29 -27.03
CA GLU A 155 8.31 13.00 -26.32
C GLU A 155 8.61 12.38 -24.93
N ILE A 156 7.58 11.85 -24.27
CA ILE A 156 7.72 11.12 -22.98
C ILE A 156 8.33 9.74 -23.23
N VAL A 157 7.82 9.00 -24.21
CA VAL A 157 8.33 7.67 -24.58
C VAL A 157 9.80 7.72 -24.96
N ASP A 158 10.20 8.69 -25.80
CA ASP A 158 11.58 8.85 -26.23
C ASP A 158 12.48 9.22 -25.07
N LYS A 159 12.01 10.05 -24.14
CA LYS A 159 12.77 10.40 -22.93
C LYS A 159 12.94 9.22 -21.98
N ILE A 160 11.92 8.37 -21.79
CA ILE A 160 12.04 7.13 -21.02
C ILE A 160 13.09 6.19 -21.64
N LYS A 161 13.09 6.05 -22.97
CA LYS A 161 14.10 5.23 -23.68
C LYS A 161 15.51 5.78 -23.52
N GLU A 162 15.67 7.10 -23.56
CA GLU A 162 16.95 7.78 -23.30
C GLU A 162 17.45 7.44 -21.90
N LEU A 163 16.61 7.64 -20.87
CA LEU A 163 16.96 7.39 -19.47
C LEU A 163 17.25 5.91 -19.20
N ALA A 164 16.46 5.00 -19.79
CA ALA A 164 16.68 3.55 -19.68
C ALA A 164 18.04 3.11 -20.29
N GLY A 165 18.58 3.88 -21.23
CA GLY A 165 19.90 3.67 -21.80
C GLY A 165 21.06 4.20 -20.94
N GLU A 166 20.77 4.99 -19.90
CA GLU A 166 21.80 5.55 -19.02
C GLU A 166 22.41 4.48 -18.11
N MET A 167 23.72 4.55 -17.93
CA MET A 167 24.42 3.68 -17.00
C MET A 167 23.91 3.90 -15.57
N GLY A 168 23.52 2.80 -14.92
CA GLY A 168 23.07 2.79 -13.52
C GLY A 168 21.64 3.27 -13.29
N PHE A 169 20.87 3.63 -14.33
CA PHE A 169 19.47 4.04 -14.18
C PHE A 169 18.63 2.98 -13.44
N ALA A 170 18.60 1.75 -13.96
CA ALA A 170 17.88 0.63 -13.34
C ALA A 170 18.34 0.36 -11.89
N SER A 171 19.62 0.59 -11.61
CA SER A 171 20.19 0.38 -10.27
C SER A 171 19.78 1.46 -9.28
N ARG A 172 19.70 2.73 -9.72
CA ARG A 172 19.16 3.82 -8.91
C ARG A 172 17.67 3.61 -8.65
N MET A 173 16.91 3.20 -9.65
CA MET A 173 15.50 2.81 -9.49
C MET A 173 15.33 1.69 -8.47
N ALA A 174 16.08 0.60 -8.62
CA ALA A 174 16.02 -0.54 -7.70
C ALA A 174 16.40 -0.14 -6.26
N TYR A 175 17.28 0.85 -6.10
CA TYR A 175 17.63 1.40 -4.80
C TYR A 175 16.47 2.20 -4.17
N TYR A 176 15.80 3.08 -4.92
CA TYR A 176 14.59 3.77 -4.43
C TYR A 176 13.48 2.78 -4.06
N GLU A 177 13.26 1.78 -4.91
CA GLU A 177 12.24 0.75 -4.69
C GLU A 177 12.54 -0.11 -3.45
N MET A 178 13.82 -0.44 -3.25
CA MET A 178 14.26 -1.11 -2.02
C MET A 178 13.89 -0.26 -0.80
N VAL A 179 14.34 0.99 -0.74
CA VAL A 179 14.07 1.86 0.44
C VAL A 179 12.57 2.06 0.65
N ARG A 180 11.79 2.25 -0.43
CA ARG A 180 10.32 2.29 -0.37
C ARG A 180 9.75 1.03 0.25
N SER A 181 10.19 -0.15 -0.18
CA SER A 181 9.73 -1.43 0.39
C SER A 181 9.97 -1.50 1.90
N TYR A 182 11.13 -1.03 2.39
CA TYR A 182 11.38 -0.99 3.83
C TYR A 182 10.43 -0.01 4.54
N ILE A 183 10.27 1.21 4.01
CA ILE A 183 9.36 2.20 4.60
C ILE A 183 7.95 1.63 4.68
N SER A 184 7.41 1.11 3.58
CA SER A 184 6.06 0.56 3.49
C SER A 184 5.84 -0.65 4.41
N THR A 185 6.85 -1.51 4.59
CA THR A 185 6.78 -2.59 5.59
C THR A 185 6.80 -2.06 7.01
N PHE A 186 7.68 -1.09 7.31
CA PHE A 186 7.84 -0.55 8.66
C PHE A 186 6.60 0.21 9.11
N LEU A 187 5.95 0.94 8.20
CA LEU A 187 4.67 1.61 8.47
C LEU A 187 3.59 0.60 8.87
N ARG A 188 3.44 -0.50 8.13
CA ARG A 188 2.47 -1.55 8.50
C ARG A 188 2.79 -2.28 9.79
N LEU A 189 4.07 -2.44 10.12
CA LEU A 189 4.48 -3.11 11.35
C LEU A 189 4.39 -2.20 12.58
N TYR A 190 4.70 -0.91 12.44
CA TYR A 190 4.93 -0.03 13.59
C TYR A 190 4.00 1.19 13.67
N GLY A 191 3.41 1.62 12.55
CA GLY A 191 2.70 2.89 12.40
C GLY A 191 3.63 4.10 12.46
N VAL A 192 4.52 4.17 13.45
CA VAL A 192 5.51 5.22 13.63
C VAL A 192 6.86 4.64 14.08
N PHE A 193 7.95 5.13 13.50
CA PHE A 193 9.30 4.67 13.82
C PHE A 193 10.39 5.72 13.55
N GLU A 194 11.54 5.53 14.19
CA GLU A 194 12.71 6.39 14.00
C GLU A 194 13.42 6.07 12.67
N THR A 195 13.84 7.10 11.91
CA THR A 195 14.63 6.93 10.69
C THR A 195 15.94 6.17 10.94
N LYS A 196 16.52 6.33 12.13
CA LYS A 196 17.72 5.59 12.54
C LYS A 196 17.49 4.08 12.58
N TRP A 197 16.31 3.65 13.02
CA TRP A 197 15.96 2.23 13.06
C TRP A 197 15.88 1.64 11.66
N LEU A 198 15.24 2.36 10.73
CA LEU A 198 15.22 2.00 9.30
C LEU A 198 16.63 1.79 8.74
N PHE A 199 17.54 2.75 9.00
CA PHE A 199 18.91 2.69 8.48
C PHE A 199 19.73 1.56 9.13
N GLU A 200 19.47 1.25 10.39
CA GLU A 200 20.09 0.10 11.05
C GLU A 200 19.68 -1.21 10.38
N VAL A 201 18.39 -1.45 10.16
CA VAL A 201 17.90 -2.72 9.58
C VAL A 201 18.36 -2.87 8.12
N ILE A 202 18.31 -1.80 7.31
CA ILE A 202 18.81 -1.84 5.92
C ILE A 202 20.28 -2.28 5.90
N ARG A 203 21.12 -1.73 6.79
CA ARG A 203 22.54 -2.10 6.88
C ARG A 203 22.72 -3.54 7.35
N LYS A 204 21.95 -4.01 8.33
CA LYS A 204 22.02 -5.41 8.79
C LYS A 204 21.72 -6.39 7.66
N HIS A 205 20.73 -6.08 6.82
CA HIS A 205 20.38 -6.92 5.69
C HIS A 205 21.41 -6.85 4.54
N ASP A 206 22.13 -5.74 4.40
CA ASP A 206 23.16 -5.59 3.37
C ASP A 206 24.46 -6.37 3.67
N ILE A 207 24.71 -6.68 4.94
CA ILE A 207 25.83 -7.54 5.35
C ILE A 207 25.52 -9.00 4.98
N PRO A 208 26.33 -9.66 4.12
CA PRO A 208 26.14 -11.07 3.82
C PRO A 208 26.33 -11.91 5.09
N ALA A 209 25.34 -12.76 5.40
CA ALA A 209 25.33 -13.64 6.58
C ALA A 209 26.60 -14.51 6.74
N GLU A 210 27.33 -14.76 5.65
CA GLU A 210 28.59 -15.53 5.66
C GLU A 210 29.74 -14.81 6.39
N SER A 211 29.67 -13.49 6.59
CA SER A 211 30.74 -12.74 7.28
C SER A 211 30.65 -12.82 8.82
N ALA A 212 29.59 -13.42 9.38
CA ALA A 212 29.38 -13.52 10.83
C ALA A 212 29.76 -14.89 11.42
N GLU A 213 29.98 -15.94 10.61
CA GLU A 213 30.25 -17.30 11.12
C GLU A 213 31.74 -17.71 11.13
N GLU A 214 32.67 -16.90 10.60
CA GLU A 214 34.09 -17.27 10.54
C GLU A 214 34.94 -16.93 11.79
N GLU A 215 34.37 -16.42 12.88
CA GLU A 215 35.13 -16.17 14.12
C GLU A 215 34.94 -17.23 15.23
N SER A 216 34.37 -18.39 14.91
CA SER A 216 34.48 -19.56 15.79
C SER A 216 34.52 -20.89 15.04
N THR A 217 35.69 -21.29 14.56
CA THR A 217 36.25 -22.66 14.73
C THR A 217 37.49 -22.85 13.85
N ALA A 218 38.60 -22.23 14.25
CA ALA A 218 39.90 -22.73 13.84
C ALA A 218 40.20 -24.04 14.60
N LYS A 219 40.06 -25.20 13.95
CA LYS A 219 40.97 -26.37 14.01
C LYS A 219 40.48 -27.58 13.21
N GLU A 220 41.31 -27.95 12.22
CA GLU A 220 41.56 -29.31 11.67
C GLU A 220 40.38 -29.95 10.88
N SER A 221 40.49 -30.45 9.65
CA SER A 221 41.62 -31.04 8.91
C SER A 221 41.28 -31.25 7.42
N MET A 222 42.27 -30.97 6.56
CA MET A 222 42.71 -31.68 5.33
C MET A 222 41.73 -32.14 4.23
N ALA A 223 41.98 -31.55 3.04
CA ALA A 223 42.24 -32.17 1.73
C ALA A 223 41.14 -33.01 1.04
N GLU A 224 40.64 -32.52 -0.10
CA GLU A 224 40.93 -33.17 -1.40
C GLU A 224 40.57 -32.25 -2.59
N GLU A 225 41.45 -32.24 -3.58
CA GLU A 225 41.37 -31.53 -4.85
C GLU A 225 40.20 -32.01 -5.72
N ARG A 226 39.61 -31.09 -6.50
CA ARG A 226 39.22 -31.35 -7.90
C ARG A 226 39.01 -30.07 -8.71
N THR A 227 40.04 -29.79 -9.51
CA THR A 227 40.02 -29.34 -10.91
C THR A 227 39.09 -28.19 -11.33
N ALA A 228 39.76 -27.06 -11.59
CA ALA A 228 39.28 -25.92 -12.34
C ALA A 228 38.86 -26.27 -13.78
N GLU A 229 37.69 -25.77 -14.18
CA GLU A 229 37.39 -25.42 -15.56
C GLU A 229 37.19 -23.91 -15.65
N LYS A 230 37.92 -23.30 -16.58
CA LYS A 230 37.90 -21.88 -16.92
C LYS A 230 36.70 -21.58 -17.82
N SER A 231 35.93 -20.55 -17.49
CA SER A 231 35.13 -19.76 -18.44
C SER A 231 35.33 -18.29 -18.05
N GLU A 232 36.23 -17.60 -18.76
CA GLU A 232 35.89 -16.58 -19.78
C GLU A 232 35.38 -15.28 -19.14
N ASP A 233 36.34 -14.36 -18.95
CA ASP A 233 36.26 -12.89 -18.97
C ASP A 233 34.94 -12.24 -18.51
N ILE A 234 34.82 -12.11 -17.18
CA ILE A 234 33.97 -11.09 -16.56
C ILE A 234 34.78 -9.79 -16.55
N PRO A 235 34.32 -8.68 -17.16
CA PRO A 235 35.02 -7.41 -17.05
C PRO A 235 35.02 -6.95 -15.59
N GLU A 236 36.21 -6.92 -15.00
CA GLU A 236 36.49 -6.29 -13.71
C GLU A 236 36.15 -4.78 -13.76
N LYS A 237 35.63 -4.28 -12.62
CA LYS A 237 35.18 -2.92 -12.28
C LYS A 237 33.77 -2.51 -12.71
N ARG A 238 32.82 -2.74 -11.80
CA ARG A 238 31.54 -2.03 -11.71
C ARG A 238 31.77 -0.60 -11.18
N ASP A 239 32.13 0.33 -12.06
CA ASP A 239 32.33 1.76 -11.75
C ASP A 239 31.03 2.54 -11.39
N TRP A 240 29.87 1.88 -11.24
CA TRP A 240 28.58 2.54 -11.02
C TRP A 240 27.88 2.18 -9.70
N LEU A 241 28.34 1.16 -8.98
CA LEU A 241 28.08 1.18 -7.54
C LEU A 241 28.91 2.35 -7.01
N PRO A 242 28.38 3.18 -6.10
CA PRO A 242 29.29 3.91 -5.21
C PRO A 242 30.32 2.88 -4.75
N ASP A 243 31.62 3.19 -4.87
CA ASP A 243 32.70 2.41 -4.22
C ASP A 243 32.18 1.84 -2.90
N GLU A 244 32.56 0.62 -2.49
CA GLU A 244 32.25 -0.11 -1.23
C GLU A 244 32.27 0.75 0.07
N ALA A 245 31.53 1.84 0.05
CA ALA A 245 31.30 2.84 1.02
C ALA A 245 29.94 2.40 1.51
N ALA A 246 29.99 1.66 2.61
CA ALA A 246 28.84 1.28 3.41
C ALA A 246 27.70 2.27 3.21
N LEU A 247 26.49 1.77 2.87
CA LEU A 247 25.26 2.58 2.80
C LEU A 247 25.28 3.62 3.92
N SER A 248 25.63 4.85 3.58
CA SER A 248 25.83 5.88 4.59
C SER A 248 24.48 6.42 4.99
N ASP A 249 24.31 6.75 6.27
CA ASP A 249 23.09 7.36 6.77
C ASP A 249 22.74 8.64 5.97
N GLU A 250 23.74 9.39 5.48
CA GLU A 250 23.54 10.56 4.61
C GLU A 250 22.88 10.22 3.26
N MET A 251 23.25 9.09 2.65
CA MET A 251 22.64 8.65 1.39
C MET A 251 21.20 8.20 1.62
N LEU A 252 20.96 7.40 2.66
CA LEU A 252 19.62 6.94 3.00
C LEU A 252 18.69 8.10 3.38
N GLU A 253 19.19 9.08 4.13
CA GLU A 253 18.45 10.27 4.51
C GLU A 253 18.04 11.09 3.29
N LYS A 254 18.96 11.33 2.34
CA LYS A 254 18.63 11.98 1.05
C LYS A 254 17.57 11.20 0.27
N THR A 255 17.65 9.88 0.26
CA THR A 255 16.66 9.03 -0.42
C THR A 255 15.28 9.11 0.24
N VAL A 256 15.20 9.05 1.56
CA VAL A 256 13.94 9.18 2.31
C VAL A 256 13.31 10.55 2.04
N VAL A 257 14.09 11.63 2.07
CA VAL A 257 13.60 12.99 1.75
C VAL A 257 13.04 13.05 0.33
N ARG A 258 13.79 12.53 -0.66
CA ARG A 258 13.31 12.50 -2.05
C ARG A 258 12.05 11.66 -2.22
N LEU A 259 11.96 10.50 -1.56
CA LEU A 259 10.75 9.69 -1.58
C LEU A 259 9.56 10.42 -0.95
N LYS A 260 9.77 11.23 0.09
CA LYS A 260 8.73 12.06 0.69
C LYS A 260 8.28 13.22 -0.20
N GLU A 261 9.21 13.82 -0.95
CA GLU A 261 8.89 14.89 -1.90
C GLU A 261 8.09 14.36 -3.10
N GLU A 262 8.36 13.13 -3.53
CA GLU A 262 7.70 12.52 -4.69
C GLU A 262 6.46 11.68 -4.35
N SER A 263 6.25 11.34 -3.07
CA SER A 263 5.08 10.58 -2.62
C SER A 263 4.52 11.11 -1.29
N GLU A 264 3.19 11.22 -1.22
CA GLU A 264 2.50 11.65 0.00
C GLU A 264 2.16 10.48 0.95
N ASN A 265 2.71 9.30 0.67
CA ASN A 265 2.26 8.03 1.28
C ASN A 265 2.82 7.77 2.69
N PHE A 266 3.56 8.73 3.27
CA PHE A 266 4.06 8.66 4.65
C PHE A 266 4.42 10.04 5.20
N GLY A 267 4.35 10.22 6.51
CA GLY A 267 4.83 11.40 7.23
C GLY A 267 6.33 11.34 7.52
N LEU A 268 6.99 12.49 7.52
CA LEU A 268 8.41 12.63 7.87
C LEU A 268 8.61 13.91 8.68
N GLU A 269 8.86 13.78 9.98
CA GLU A 269 9.06 14.92 10.88
C GLU A 269 10.04 14.58 12.00
N ALA A 270 10.95 15.48 12.34
CA ALA A 270 11.86 15.37 13.49
C ALA A 270 12.65 14.04 13.61
N GLY A 271 12.92 13.36 12.48
CA GLY A 271 13.60 12.06 12.46
C GLY A 271 12.67 10.85 12.66
N TYR A 272 11.35 11.05 12.61
CA TYR A 272 10.34 10.01 12.61
C TYR A 272 9.72 9.86 11.23
N LEU A 273 9.45 8.61 10.87
CA LEU A 273 8.58 8.22 9.76
C LEU A 273 7.29 7.67 10.37
N PHE A 274 6.14 8.09 9.84
CA PHE A 274 4.85 7.68 10.37
C PHE A 274 3.80 7.51 9.28
N ASP A 275 2.79 6.71 9.59
CA ASP A 275 1.67 6.45 8.70
C ASP A 275 0.82 7.73 8.55
N PRO A 276 0.36 8.09 7.33
CA PRO A 276 -0.48 9.27 7.13
C PRO A 276 -1.73 9.31 8.00
N ASP A 277 -2.26 8.16 8.42
CA ASP A 277 -3.42 8.14 9.32
C ASP A 277 -3.10 8.73 10.73
N LEU A 278 -1.83 8.99 11.04
CA LEU A 278 -1.34 9.64 12.27
C LEU A 278 -1.01 11.14 12.08
N GLU A 279 -1.76 11.84 11.21
CA GLU A 279 -1.44 13.15 10.65
C GLU A 279 -1.33 14.33 11.65
N ASP A 280 -1.86 14.21 12.88
CA ASP A 280 -1.71 15.26 13.90
C ASP A 280 -0.29 15.25 14.51
N GLU A 281 0.35 16.42 14.61
CA GLU A 281 1.70 16.59 15.18
C GLU A 281 1.82 16.01 16.60
N GLU A 282 0.70 15.90 17.33
CA GLU A 282 0.65 15.29 18.66
C GLU A 282 0.41 13.76 18.60
N GLU A 283 -0.33 13.25 17.62
CA GLU A 283 -0.81 11.86 17.60
C GLU A 283 0.32 10.84 17.37
N TYR A 284 1.16 11.02 16.33
CA TYR A 284 2.28 10.10 16.12
C TYR A 284 3.28 10.13 17.29
N LYS A 285 3.45 11.30 17.93
CA LYS A 285 4.36 11.47 19.07
C LYS A 285 3.82 10.73 20.30
N GLU A 286 2.55 10.91 20.62
CA GLU A 286 1.88 10.18 21.70
C GLU A 286 1.95 8.66 21.47
N ARG A 287 1.74 8.25 20.21
CA ARG A 287 1.80 6.84 19.81
C ARG A 287 3.19 6.27 20.02
N PHE A 288 4.22 6.96 19.54
CA PHE A 288 5.60 6.55 19.72
C PHE A 288 5.97 6.50 21.21
N ASP A 289 5.61 7.54 21.97
CA ASP A 289 5.91 7.64 23.40
C ASP A 289 5.26 6.55 24.25
N ALA A 290 4.07 6.07 23.86
CA ALA A 290 3.39 4.96 24.53
C ALA A 290 4.16 3.64 24.45
N VAL A 291 4.98 3.47 23.41
CA VAL A 291 5.68 2.20 23.11
C VAL A 291 7.20 2.31 23.06
N LYS A 292 7.78 3.49 23.35
CA LYS A 292 9.20 3.77 23.12
C LYS A 292 10.18 2.88 23.87
N ASP A 293 9.77 2.38 25.03
CA ASP A 293 10.59 1.51 25.87
C ASP A 293 10.56 0.04 25.41
N MET A 294 9.68 -0.31 24.45
CA MET A 294 9.64 -1.64 23.84
C MET A 294 10.64 -1.75 22.69
N PRO A 295 11.32 -2.89 22.52
CA PRO A 295 12.15 -3.10 21.34
C PRO A 295 11.27 -3.21 20.09
N TYR A 296 11.85 -2.88 18.93
CA TYR A 296 11.24 -3.18 17.65
C TYR A 296 11.27 -4.68 17.36
N TYR A 297 10.21 -5.20 16.74
CA TYR A 297 10.27 -6.45 15.99
C TYR A 297 11.17 -6.22 14.78
N GLU A 298 12.30 -6.91 14.64
CA GLU A 298 13.19 -6.79 13.48
C GLU A 298 12.66 -7.67 12.33
N PRO A 299 12.19 -7.08 11.20
CA PRO A 299 11.59 -7.85 10.11
C PRO A 299 12.65 -8.59 9.31
N SER A 300 12.36 -9.83 8.92
CA SER A 300 13.20 -10.57 7.97
C SER A 300 13.01 -10.08 6.52
N ILE A 301 13.80 -10.62 5.59
CA ILE A 301 13.58 -10.36 4.16
C ILE A 301 12.21 -10.87 3.70
N GLU A 302 11.76 -12.01 4.22
CA GLU A 302 10.43 -12.56 3.95
C GLU A 302 9.34 -11.62 4.46
N ASP A 303 9.51 -11.02 5.65
CA ASP A 303 8.58 -10.01 6.16
C ASP A 303 8.52 -8.78 5.26
N LEU A 304 9.67 -8.32 4.74
CA LEU A 304 9.71 -7.19 3.79
C LEU A 304 8.92 -7.51 2.52
N LEU A 305 9.12 -8.70 1.95
CA LEU A 305 8.39 -9.12 0.74
C LEU A 305 6.90 -9.28 1.01
N PHE A 306 6.53 -9.77 2.19
CA PHE A 306 5.13 -10.01 2.55
C PHE A 306 4.40 -8.72 2.91
N TYR A 307 4.88 -8.01 3.93
CA TYR A 307 4.22 -6.84 4.48
C TYR A 307 4.40 -5.59 3.62
N ARG A 308 5.24 -5.55 2.59
CA ARG A 308 5.23 -4.39 1.68
C ARG A 308 3.91 -4.26 0.91
N GLU A 309 3.13 -5.34 0.78
CA GLU A 309 1.85 -5.36 0.06
C GLU A 309 0.67 -5.81 0.94
N ASN A 310 0.94 -6.64 1.95
CA ASN A 310 -0.11 -7.22 2.79
C ASN A 310 -0.19 -6.51 4.15
N TYR A 311 -1.40 -6.16 4.57
CA TYR A 311 -1.64 -5.58 5.91
C TYR A 311 -1.63 -6.66 7.01
N ILE A 312 -2.15 -7.85 6.66
CA ILE A 312 -2.30 -9.01 7.54
C ILE A 312 -1.97 -10.30 6.78
N ASP A 313 -1.67 -11.37 7.52
CA ASP A 313 -1.55 -12.71 6.92
C ASP A 313 -2.92 -13.43 6.87
N GLU A 314 -3.55 -13.39 5.70
CA GLU A 314 -4.81 -14.09 5.44
C GLU A 314 -4.67 -15.63 5.37
N HIS A 315 -3.44 -16.14 5.30
CA HIS A 315 -3.20 -17.57 5.30
C HIS A 315 -3.22 -18.18 6.71
N LEU A 316 -3.22 -17.35 7.75
CA LEU A 316 -3.40 -17.78 9.13
C LEU A 316 -4.65 -18.62 9.28
N LYS A 317 -4.51 -19.73 10.02
CA LYS A 317 -5.62 -20.64 10.30
C LYS A 317 -6.76 -19.91 11.01
N GLU A 318 -6.44 -19.06 11.96
CA GLU A 318 -7.37 -18.30 12.78
C GLU A 318 -8.13 -17.27 11.93
N TYR A 319 -7.45 -16.57 11.00
CA TYR A 319 -8.10 -15.68 10.04
C TYR A 319 -9.10 -16.45 9.17
N ARG A 320 -8.71 -17.60 8.61
CA ARG A 320 -9.60 -18.42 7.78
C ARG A 320 -10.82 -18.94 8.54
N ILE A 321 -10.68 -19.21 9.85
CA ILE A 321 -11.81 -19.58 10.71
C ILE A 321 -12.75 -18.39 10.89
N LEU A 322 -12.23 -17.20 11.20
CA LEU A 322 -13.02 -15.96 11.34
C LEU A 322 -13.74 -15.60 10.03
N LYS A 323 -13.01 -15.60 8.91
CA LYS A 323 -13.56 -15.39 7.56
C LYS A 323 -14.68 -16.38 7.26
N GLY A 324 -14.42 -17.68 7.44
CA GLY A 324 -15.45 -18.71 7.24
C GLY A 324 -16.65 -18.61 8.21
N TYR A 325 -16.47 -18.02 9.39
CA TYR A 325 -17.55 -17.76 10.34
C TYR A 325 -18.46 -16.61 9.86
N LEU A 326 -17.87 -15.51 9.37
CA LEU A 326 -18.58 -14.33 8.88
C LEU A 326 -19.26 -14.60 7.53
N SER A 327 -18.56 -15.22 6.57
CA SER A 327 -19.11 -15.53 5.23
C SER A 327 -20.33 -16.46 5.27
N LYS A 328 -20.50 -17.27 6.32
CA LYS A 328 -21.70 -18.12 6.50
C LYS A 328 -22.91 -17.35 7.03
N ARG A 329 -22.70 -16.17 7.59
CA ARG A 329 -23.74 -15.35 8.24
C ARG A 329 -24.12 -14.13 7.42
N MET A 330 -23.28 -13.73 6.49
CA MET A 330 -23.52 -12.61 5.59
C MET A 330 -23.93 -13.15 4.22
N ASP A 331 -24.94 -12.53 3.61
CA ASP A 331 -25.44 -12.96 2.29
C ASP A 331 -24.52 -12.46 1.16
N SER A 332 -23.85 -11.33 1.39
CA SER A 332 -22.91 -10.70 0.46
C SER A 332 -21.47 -11.07 0.81
N SER A 333 -20.77 -11.72 -0.14
CA SER A 333 -19.33 -11.99 0.00
C SER A 333 -18.54 -10.68 0.06
N MET A 334 -18.89 -9.69 -0.76
CA MET A 334 -18.27 -8.37 -0.77
C MET A 334 -18.39 -7.67 0.59
N GLU A 335 -19.57 -7.68 1.22
CA GLU A 335 -19.74 -7.07 2.55
C GLU A 335 -18.93 -7.81 3.62
N ALA A 336 -18.80 -9.14 3.51
CA ALA A 336 -17.97 -9.93 4.42
C ALA A 336 -16.47 -9.60 4.28
N GLU A 337 -15.97 -9.45 3.06
CA GLU A 337 -14.59 -9.02 2.80
C GLU A 337 -14.37 -7.59 3.28
N GLN A 338 -15.31 -6.67 3.05
CA GLN A 338 -15.21 -5.29 3.53
C GLN A 338 -15.18 -5.22 5.07
N LEU A 339 -16.02 -6.01 5.74
CA LEU A 339 -15.99 -6.12 7.20
C LEU A 339 -14.63 -6.67 7.69
N LEU A 340 -14.11 -7.72 7.06
CA LEU A 340 -12.80 -8.28 7.41
C LEU A 340 -11.67 -7.27 7.21
N ARG A 341 -11.71 -6.46 6.15
CA ARG A 341 -10.76 -5.36 5.92
C ARG A 341 -10.80 -4.34 7.05
N GLU A 342 -11.99 -3.84 7.41
CA GLU A 342 -12.15 -2.88 8.51
C GLU A 342 -11.67 -3.44 9.86
N LEU A 343 -11.97 -4.71 10.14
CA LEU A 343 -11.48 -5.40 11.33
C LEU A 343 -9.95 -5.60 11.31
N SER A 344 -9.36 -5.79 10.14
CA SER A 344 -7.90 -5.96 9.96
C SER A 344 -7.14 -4.67 10.19
N ILE A 345 -7.67 -3.56 9.69
CA ILE A 345 -7.16 -2.22 9.96
C ILE A 345 -7.14 -1.97 11.48
N GLU A 346 -8.29 -2.10 12.14
CA GLU A 346 -8.39 -1.86 13.58
C GLU A 346 -7.55 -2.86 14.41
N ALA A 347 -7.41 -4.11 13.97
CA ALA A 347 -6.61 -5.11 14.68
C ALA A 347 -5.11 -4.77 14.67
N VAL A 348 -4.58 -4.17 13.61
CA VAL A 348 -3.17 -3.77 13.48
C VAL A 348 -2.93 -2.42 14.17
N GLU A 349 -3.79 -1.45 13.86
CA GLU A 349 -3.57 -0.05 14.18
C GLU A 349 -4.04 0.33 15.58
N GLU A 350 -5.15 -0.26 16.06
CA GLU A 350 -5.78 0.04 17.35
C GLU A 350 -5.94 1.55 17.62
N LEU A 351 -6.51 2.30 16.67
CA LEU A 351 -6.75 3.74 16.77
C LEU A 351 -8.14 4.06 17.33
N GLY A 352 -9.17 3.28 17.00
CA GLY A 352 -10.54 3.56 17.45
C GLY A 352 -10.81 3.22 18.93
N GLY A 353 -9.84 2.59 19.61
CA GLY A 353 -9.92 2.28 21.02
C GLY A 353 -11.00 1.24 21.36
N ILE A 354 -11.51 1.29 22.61
CA ILE A 354 -12.34 0.19 23.16
C ILE A 354 -13.68 -0.03 22.45
N PHE A 355 -14.17 0.95 21.68
CA PHE A 355 -15.44 0.87 20.96
C PHE A 355 -15.28 0.53 19.48
N ALA A 356 -14.07 0.57 18.92
CA ALA A 356 -13.85 0.48 17.48
C ALA A 356 -14.48 -0.76 16.84
N VAL A 357 -14.21 -1.94 17.41
CA VAL A 357 -14.78 -3.20 16.93
C VAL A 357 -16.31 -3.20 17.06
N SER A 358 -16.88 -2.60 18.12
CA SER A 358 -18.34 -2.45 18.25
C SER A 358 -18.89 -1.57 17.13
N GLU A 359 -18.27 -0.42 16.89
CA GLU A 359 -18.70 0.55 15.88
C GLU A 359 -18.56 0.02 14.45
N ILE A 360 -17.51 -0.76 14.16
CA ILE A 360 -17.37 -1.50 12.90
C ILE A 360 -18.56 -2.45 12.74
N MET A 361 -18.80 -3.30 13.73
CA MET A 361 -19.86 -4.31 13.66
C MET A 361 -21.28 -3.71 13.62
N GLU A 362 -21.49 -2.53 14.18
CA GLU A 362 -22.77 -1.80 14.13
C GLU A 362 -23.17 -1.38 12.70
N ARG A 363 -22.20 -1.21 11.78
CA ARG A 363 -22.46 -0.88 10.37
C ARG A 363 -23.07 -2.04 9.59
N TYR A 364 -22.89 -3.27 10.06
CA TYR A 364 -23.32 -4.48 9.36
C TYR A 364 -24.52 -5.11 10.06
N GLU A 365 -25.64 -5.20 9.35
CA GLU A 365 -26.88 -5.69 9.93
C GLU A 365 -26.99 -7.21 9.87
N GLY A 366 -27.60 -7.80 10.89
CA GLY A 366 -28.02 -9.19 10.80
C GLY A 366 -26.86 -10.19 10.75
N ILE A 367 -25.69 -9.87 11.29
CA ILE A 367 -24.63 -10.87 11.44
C ILE A 367 -25.02 -11.89 12.53
N PHE A 368 -25.47 -11.39 13.68
CA PHE A 368 -25.75 -12.20 14.86
C PHE A 368 -27.24 -12.38 15.12
N SER A 369 -27.65 -13.55 15.59
CA SER A 369 -29.02 -13.82 16.06
C SER A 369 -29.16 -13.68 17.58
N SER A 370 -28.06 -13.72 18.32
CA SER A 370 -28.07 -13.66 19.79
C SER A 370 -26.75 -13.13 20.35
N GLY A 371 -26.77 -12.66 21.61
CA GLY A 371 -25.55 -12.31 22.33
C GLY A 371 -24.58 -13.48 22.58
N GLU A 372 -24.99 -14.74 22.39
CA GLU A 372 -24.08 -15.89 22.44
C GLU A 372 -23.22 -15.96 21.17
N GLU A 373 -23.81 -15.71 19.99
CA GLU A 373 -23.07 -15.64 18.73
C GLU A 373 -22.11 -14.44 18.72
N LEU A 374 -22.50 -13.31 19.32
CA LEU A 374 -21.61 -12.16 19.49
C LEU A 374 -20.35 -12.52 20.31
N LYS A 375 -20.52 -13.29 21.40
CA LYS A 375 -19.38 -13.77 22.21
C LYS A 375 -18.52 -14.77 21.48
N GLU A 376 -19.13 -15.62 20.66
CA GLU A 376 -18.40 -16.56 19.80
C GLU A 376 -17.53 -15.80 18.79
N PHE A 377 -18.08 -14.76 18.15
CA PHE A 377 -17.31 -13.86 17.29
C PHE A 377 -16.18 -13.19 18.05
N GLU A 378 -16.44 -12.62 19.23
CA GLU A 378 -15.41 -11.96 20.02
C GLU A 378 -14.25 -12.92 20.30
N GLN A 379 -14.53 -14.18 20.65
CA GLN A 379 -13.48 -15.17 20.85
C GLN A 379 -12.69 -15.45 19.56
N LEU A 380 -13.38 -15.66 18.43
CA LEU A 380 -12.72 -15.92 17.14
C LEU A 380 -11.86 -14.73 16.69
N PHE A 381 -12.35 -13.51 16.91
CA PHE A 381 -11.61 -12.29 16.65
C PHE A 381 -10.35 -12.22 17.51
N ARG A 382 -10.44 -12.49 18.83
CA ARG A 382 -9.26 -12.52 19.72
C ARG A 382 -8.26 -13.61 19.34
N ASP A 383 -8.74 -14.80 19.00
CA ASP A 383 -7.86 -15.91 18.60
C ASP A 383 -7.05 -15.55 17.34
N TRP A 384 -7.65 -14.83 16.39
CA TRP A 384 -6.95 -14.32 15.21
C TRP A 384 -6.05 -13.11 15.53
N GLU A 385 -6.57 -12.12 16.25
CA GLU A 385 -5.87 -10.90 16.66
C GLU A 385 -4.56 -11.23 17.41
N ASP A 386 -4.52 -12.37 18.11
CA ASP A 386 -3.33 -12.87 18.79
C ASP A 386 -2.11 -13.08 17.89
N HIS A 387 -2.35 -13.29 16.61
CA HIS A 387 -1.36 -13.60 15.58
C HIS A 387 -1.16 -12.43 14.60
N VAL A 388 -1.82 -11.29 14.84
CA VAL A 388 -1.68 -10.07 14.03
C VAL A 388 -0.54 -9.21 14.59
N ARG A 389 0.31 -8.69 13.70
CA ARG A 389 1.36 -7.72 14.01
C ARG A 389 0.71 -6.40 14.41
N LYS A 390 1.12 -5.79 15.53
CA LYS A 390 0.46 -4.58 16.07
C LYS A 390 1.39 -3.40 16.20
N TRP A 391 0.89 -2.21 15.87
CA TRP A 391 1.62 -0.95 16.07
C TRP A 391 1.94 -0.74 17.56
N ASN A 392 0.96 -0.98 18.42
CA ASN A 392 1.11 -0.91 19.88
C ASN A 392 2.11 -1.89 20.47
N ASN A 393 2.52 -2.90 19.73
CA ASN A 393 3.54 -3.86 20.14
C ASN A 393 4.85 -3.66 19.35
N ARG A 394 5.04 -2.53 18.65
CA ARG A 394 6.18 -2.29 17.75
C ARG A 394 6.44 -3.46 16.79
N GLY A 395 5.37 -3.97 16.18
CA GLY A 395 5.41 -5.05 15.20
C GLY A 395 5.44 -6.46 15.80
N PHE A 396 5.38 -6.64 17.13
CA PHE A 396 5.16 -7.96 17.70
C PHE A 396 3.68 -8.35 17.68
N THR A 397 3.40 -9.65 17.56
CA THR A 397 2.07 -10.20 17.81
C THR A 397 1.81 -10.35 19.31
N ASN A 398 0.55 -10.42 19.73
CA ASN A 398 0.24 -10.64 21.14
C ASN A 398 0.73 -12.01 21.65
N ALA A 399 0.72 -13.03 20.79
CA ALA A 399 1.26 -14.34 21.10
C ALA A 399 2.77 -14.29 21.38
N GLU A 400 3.55 -13.57 20.57
CA GLU A 400 4.99 -13.38 20.80
C GLU A 400 5.27 -12.57 22.07
N MET A 401 4.50 -11.51 22.32
CA MET A 401 4.63 -10.72 23.56
C MET A 401 4.41 -11.60 24.79
N ARG A 402 3.36 -12.44 24.77
CA ARG A 402 3.11 -13.42 25.85
C ARG A 402 4.21 -14.44 26.01
N ALA A 403 4.76 -14.95 24.91
CA ALA A 403 5.87 -15.91 24.96
C ALA A 403 7.12 -15.31 25.63
N ARG A 404 7.29 -13.99 25.54
CA ARG A 404 8.36 -13.22 26.22
C ARG A 404 8.04 -12.89 27.68
N GLY A 405 6.85 -13.24 28.18
CA GLY A 405 6.38 -12.87 29.51
C GLY A 405 5.93 -11.41 29.62
N GLU A 406 5.74 -10.74 28.49
CA GLU A 406 5.22 -9.37 28.40
C GLU A 406 3.71 -9.40 28.13
N HIS A 407 3.04 -8.29 28.42
CA HIS A 407 1.63 -8.12 28.07
C HIS A 407 1.56 -7.58 26.64
N GLY A 408 0.93 -8.34 25.73
CA GLY A 408 0.61 -7.82 24.40
C GLY A 408 -0.54 -6.82 24.47
N CYS A 409 -0.61 -5.92 23.51
CA CYS A 409 -1.72 -4.99 23.37
C CYS A 409 -3.01 -5.70 22.91
N GLN A 410 -3.96 -5.74 23.83
CA GLN A 410 -5.33 -6.17 23.55
C GLN A 410 -6.27 -5.10 24.07
N THR A 411 -6.72 -4.24 23.16
CA THR A 411 -7.74 -3.25 23.48
C THR A 411 -9.02 -3.97 23.91
N LYS A 412 -9.53 -3.68 25.11
CA LYS A 412 -10.79 -4.26 25.60
C LYS A 412 -11.91 -3.87 24.63
N ILE A 413 -12.71 -4.83 24.16
CA ILE A 413 -13.88 -4.53 23.34
C ILE A 413 -15.04 -4.22 24.27
N GLU A 414 -15.68 -3.07 24.08
CA GLU A 414 -16.89 -2.68 24.80
C GLU A 414 -18.08 -2.65 23.85
N TRP A 415 -18.98 -3.62 24.00
CA TRP A 415 -20.17 -3.75 23.17
C TRP A 415 -21.31 -2.86 23.65
N ASP A 416 -21.80 -1.97 22.77
CA ASP A 416 -23.11 -1.35 22.95
C ASP A 416 -24.21 -2.26 22.36
N LEU A 417 -24.69 -3.20 23.19
CA LEU A 417 -25.75 -4.15 22.80
C LEU A 417 -27.06 -3.46 22.37
N THR A 418 -27.24 -2.16 22.62
CA THR A 418 -28.42 -1.41 22.18
C THR A 418 -28.34 -0.99 20.71
N LYS A 419 -27.12 -0.91 20.16
CA LYS A 419 -26.85 -0.53 18.77
C LYS A 419 -26.65 -1.74 17.85
N ILE A 420 -26.27 -2.88 18.41
CA ILE A 420 -26.16 -4.14 17.64
C ILE A 420 -27.54 -4.62 17.16
N LYS A 421 -27.72 -4.66 15.84
CA LYS A 421 -28.95 -5.12 15.18
C LYS A 421 -28.91 -6.64 14.97
N PHE A 422 -29.38 -7.38 15.96
CA PHE A 422 -29.56 -8.82 15.84
C PHE A 422 -30.57 -9.19 14.73
N LYS A 423 -30.31 -10.26 13.98
CA LYS A 423 -31.27 -10.85 13.05
C LYS A 423 -32.59 -11.06 13.77
N ALA A 424 -33.67 -10.59 13.15
CA ALA A 424 -35.02 -10.83 13.60
C ALA A 424 -35.41 -12.30 13.38
N ASN A 425 -34.76 -13.23 14.07
CA ASN A 425 -35.45 -14.44 14.47
C ASN A 425 -36.36 -14.01 15.59
N THR A 426 -37.69 -14.05 15.42
CA THR A 426 -38.60 -13.88 16.57
C THR A 426 -38.15 -14.87 17.63
N PRO A 427 -37.44 -14.43 18.69
CA PRO A 427 -37.01 -15.34 19.73
C PRO A 427 -38.29 -15.87 20.37
N ASP A 428 -38.27 -17.11 20.85
CA ASP A 428 -39.36 -17.62 21.67
C ASP A 428 -39.71 -16.52 22.71
N PRO A 429 -40.98 -16.08 22.82
CA PRO A 429 -41.40 -15.05 23.76
C PRO A 429 -40.89 -15.28 25.19
N ASP A 430 -40.63 -16.54 25.57
CA ASP A 430 -40.13 -16.96 26.86
C ASP A 430 -38.61 -17.21 26.93
N ALA A 431 -37.88 -17.18 25.81
CA ALA A 431 -36.41 -17.28 25.80
C ALA A 431 -35.73 -16.02 26.37
N PRO A 432 -34.48 -16.14 26.87
CA PRO A 432 -33.66 -14.98 27.23
C PRO A 432 -33.55 -14.00 26.07
N CYS A 433 -33.65 -12.70 26.38
CA CYS A 433 -33.63 -11.66 25.37
C CYS A 433 -32.22 -11.55 24.75
N PRO A 434 -32.10 -11.54 23.41
CA PRO A 434 -30.82 -11.57 22.71
C PRO A 434 -29.94 -10.34 22.99
N CYS A 435 -30.52 -9.22 23.46
CA CYS A 435 -29.78 -8.03 23.89
C CYS A 435 -29.04 -8.15 25.25
N GLY A 436 -28.98 -9.36 25.84
CA GLY A 436 -28.21 -9.60 27.07
C GLY A 436 -28.84 -9.02 28.36
N SER A 437 -30.05 -8.47 28.31
CA SER A 437 -30.72 -7.84 29.46
C SER A 437 -31.10 -8.79 30.61
N GLY A 438 -30.91 -10.09 30.46
CA GLY A 438 -31.31 -11.13 31.42
C GLY A 438 -32.83 -11.34 31.56
N LYS A 439 -33.66 -10.62 30.78
CA LYS A 439 -35.13 -10.73 30.78
C LYS A 439 -35.60 -11.67 29.67
N LYS A 440 -36.84 -12.15 29.76
CA LYS A 440 -37.49 -12.87 28.65
C LYS A 440 -37.73 -11.93 27.46
N TYR A 441 -37.65 -12.43 26.23
CA TYR A 441 -37.80 -11.61 25.01
C TYR A 441 -39.08 -10.76 25.03
N ARG A 442 -40.24 -11.34 25.39
CA ARG A 442 -41.53 -10.60 25.47
C ARG A 442 -41.56 -9.48 26.51
N GLN A 443 -40.64 -9.48 27.46
CA GLN A 443 -40.54 -8.50 28.54
C GLN A 443 -39.48 -7.43 28.26
N CYS A 444 -38.73 -7.55 27.16
CA CYS A 444 -37.68 -6.63 26.76
C CYS A 444 -37.86 -6.20 25.29
N CYS A 445 -37.01 -6.64 24.36
CA CYS A 445 -37.05 -6.19 22.96
C CYS A 445 -38.35 -6.60 22.21
N GLY A 446 -39.02 -7.69 22.63
CA GLY A 446 -40.31 -8.11 22.08
C GLY A 446 -41.53 -7.47 22.75
N ARG A 447 -41.34 -6.44 23.58
CA ARG A 447 -42.43 -5.82 24.34
C ARG A 447 -43.29 -4.91 23.45
N VAL A 448 -44.46 -5.41 23.05
CA VAL A 448 -45.48 -4.59 22.38
C VAL A 448 -46.02 -3.56 23.36
N LYS A 449 -45.71 -2.27 23.16
CA LYS A 449 -46.34 -1.18 23.90
C LYS A 449 -47.80 -1.09 23.44
N LYS A 450 -48.72 -1.38 24.36
CA LYS A 450 -50.16 -1.16 24.17
C LYS A 450 -50.51 0.32 24.25
#